data_AF-A0A6A2F869-F1
#
_entry.id   AF-A0A6A2F869-F1
#
_cell.length_a   1.000
_cell.length_b   1.000
_cell.length_c   1.000
_cell.angle_alpha   90.00
_cell.angle_beta   90.00
_cell.angle_gamma   90.00
#
_symmetry.space_group_name_H-M   'P 1'
#
loop_
_entity.id
_entity.type
_entity.pdbx_description
1 polymer ?
#
loop_
_entity_poly.entity_id
_entity_poly.type
_entity_poly.pdbx_seq_one_letter_code
_entity_poly.pdbx_strand_id
1 'polypeptide(L)'
;MIEKLKKLGLTGYESQAYIALLKLGDAEADEIALNAKIPMGRIYSVLSSLEEVHLVRAQDTRPRRYACVDPAAALTHLCSTKQEELKQAS
;
A
#
# COMPACT_ATOMS: atom_id res chain seq x y z
N MET A 1 4.01 -13.94 3.89
CA MET A 1 4.04 -12.62 3.21
C MET A 1 3.48 -11.53 4.09
N ILE A 2 2.24 -11.65 4.59
CA ILE A 2 1.62 -10.68 5.51
C ILE A 2 2.50 -10.37 6.72
N GLU A 3 3.04 -11.39 7.40
CA GLU A 3 3.93 -11.18 8.56
C GLU A 3 5.23 -10.44 8.23
N LYS A 4 5.70 -10.49 6.96
CA LYS A 4 6.85 -9.69 6.52
C LYS A 4 6.46 -8.23 6.33
N LEU A 5 5.29 -7.97 5.74
CA LEU A 5 4.75 -6.61 5.55
C LEU A 5 4.42 -5.93 6.88
N LYS A 6 3.87 -6.67 7.85
CA LYS A 6 3.67 -6.17 9.21
C LYS A 6 4.96 -5.75 9.90
N LYS A 7 6.05 -6.51 9.71
CA LYS A 7 7.38 -6.13 10.22
C LYS A 7 7.94 -4.86 9.55
N LEU A 8 7.41 -4.47 8.39
CA LEU A 8 7.71 -3.22 7.70
C LEU A 8 6.79 -2.06 8.14
N GLY A 9 5.89 -2.29 9.11
CA GLY A 9 5.01 -1.26 9.67
C GLY A 9 3.58 -1.28 9.13
N LEU A 10 3.25 -2.17 8.19
CA LEU A 10 1.90 -2.23 7.63
C LEU A 10 0.91 -2.89 8.59
N THR A 11 -0.31 -2.38 8.62
CA THR A 11 -1.42 -3.05 9.31
C THR A 11 -1.83 -4.33 8.59
N GLY A 12 -2.68 -5.13 9.24
CA GLY A 12 -3.24 -6.33 8.63
C GLY A 12 -4.02 -6.04 7.34
N TYR A 13 -4.79 -4.95 7.33
CA TYR A 13 -5.60 -4.55 6.18
C TYR A 13 -4.75 -3.97 5.06
N GLU A 14 -3.76 -3.13 5.37
CA GLU A 14 -2.77 -2.66 4.38
C GLU A 14 -2.04 -3.83 3.73
N SER A 15 -1.59 -4.81 4.53
CA SER A 15 -0.93 -6.01 4.02
C SER A 15 -1.84 -6.82 3.09
N GLN A 16 -3.13 -6.94 3.41
CA GLN A 16 -4.10 -7.65 2.59
C GLN A 16 -4.40 -6.92 1.29
N ALA A 17 -4.66 -5.60 1.36
CA ALA A 17 -4.91 -4.76 0.20
C ALA A 17 -3.72 -4.75 -0.76
N TYR A 18 -2.49 -4.58 -0.24
CA TYR A 18 -1.28 -4.59 -1.05
C TYR A 18 -1.05 -5.93 -1.76
N ILE A 19 -1.27 -7.06 -1.06
CA ILE A 19 -1.17 -8.39 -1.69
C ILE A 19 -2.26 -8.63 -2.72
N ALA A 20 -3.49 -8.17 -2.48
CA ALA A 20 -4.58 -8.27 -3.45
C ALA A 20 -4.22 -7.49 -4.72
N LEU A 21 -3.72 -6.26 -4.56
CA LEU A 21 -3.33 -5.43 -5.68
C LEU A 21 -2.15 -6.01 -6.47
N LEU A 22 -1.14 -6.59 -5.80
CA LEU A 22 -0.05 -7.31 -6.46
C LEU A 22 -0.53 -8.47 -7.35
N LYS A 23 -1.65 -9.11 -6.99
CA LYS A 23 -2.24 -10.21 -7.78
C LYS A 23 -3.11 -9.72 -8.92
N LEU A 24 -3.83 -8.63 -8.71
CA LEU A 24 -4.74 -8.05 -9.69
C LEU A 24 -3.98 -7.22 -10.74
N GLY A 25 -2.82 -6.67 -10.39
CA GLY A 25 -2.13 -5.66 -11.19
C GLY A 25 -2.67 -4.28 -10.88
N ASP A 26 -3.23 -3.61 -11.88
CA ASP A 26 -4.05 -2.42 -11.67
C ASP A 26 -5.51 -2.81 -11.42
N ALA A 27 -6.16 -2.17 -10.45
CA ALA A 27 -7.53 -2.50 -10.07
C ALA A 27 -8.28 -1.33 -9.42
N GLU A 28 -9.59 -1.40 -9.44
CA GLU A 28 -10.48 -0.45 -8.76
C GLU A 28 -10.61 -0.74 -7.26
N ALA A 29 -11.04 0.26 -6.48
CA ALA A 29 -11.15 0.12 -5.02
C ALA A 29 -12.11 -1.00 -4.60
N ASP A 30 -13.18 -1.25 -5.36
CA ASP A 30 -14.15 -2.32 -5.11
C ASP A 30 -13.57 -3.71 -5.40
N GLU A 31 -12.86 -3.85 -6.52
CA GLU A 31 -12.15 -5.07 -6.88
C GLU A 31 -11.11 -5.43 -5.80
N ILE A 32 -10.35 -4.44 -5.32
CA ILE A 32 -9.35 -4.62 -4.27
C ILE A 32 -10.04 -4.99 -2.96
N ALA A 33 -11.10 -4.29 -2.56
CA ALA A 33 -11.83 -4.55 -1.32
C ALA A 33 -12.37 -5.98 -1.28
N LEU A 34 -12.96 -6.45 -2.38
CA LEU A 34 -13.50 -7.80 -2.51
C LEU A 34 -12.40 -8.85 -2.38
N ASN A 35 -11.30 -8.69 -3.11
CA ASN A 35 -10.18 -9.65 -3.11
C ASN A 35 -9.40 -9.65 -1.78
N ALA A 36 -9.28 -8.49 -1.13
CA ALA A 36 -8.62 -8.33 0.16
C ALA A 36 -9.54 -8.70 1.35
N LYS A 37 -10.84 -8.90 1.11
CA LYS A 37 -11.89 -9.10 2.14
C LYS A 37 -11.94 -7.95 3.14
N ILE A 38 -11.81 -6.71 2.64
CA ILE A 38 -11.84 -5.49 3.44
C ILE A 38 -13.19 -4.80 3.23
N PRO A 39 -13.87 -4.33 4.29
CA PRO A 39 -15.11 -3.57 4.14
C PRO A 39 -14.94 -2.31 3.28
N MET A 40 -15.95 -1.99 2.49
CA MET A 40 -15.88 -0.88 1.54
C MET A 40 -15.66 0.49 2.19
N GLY A 41 -16.19 0.70 3.41
CA GLY A 41 -15.94 1.92 4.19
C GLY A 41 -14.49 2.07 4.68
N ARG A 42 -13.67 1.00 4.60
CA ARG A 42 -12.27 0.98 5.05
C ARG A 42 -11.27 0.96 3.90
N ILE A 43 -11.66 0.57 2.69
CA ILE A 43 -10.68 0.39 1.61
C ILE A 43 -10.02 1.70 1.20
N TYR A 44 -10.77 2.80 1.14
CA TYR A 44 -10.22 4.11 0.76
C TYR A 44 -9.19 4.62 1.76
N SER A 45 -9.42 4.45 3.07
CA SER A 45 -8.44 4.82 4.09
C SER A 45 -7.19 3.95 4.00
N VAL A 46 -7.36 2.65 3.77
CA VAL A 46 -6.24 1.70 3.59
C VAL A 46 -5.41 2.05 2.35
N LEU A 47 -6.05 2.34 1.22
CA LEU A 47 -5.37 2.73 -0.01
C LEU A 47 -4.67 4.10 0.13
N SER A 48 -5.29 5.05 0.85
CA SER A 48 -4.66 6.33 1.19
C SER A 48 -3.39 6.13 2.02
N SER A 49 -3.44 5.31 3.08
CA SER A 49 -2.25 5.02 3.90
C SER A 49 -1.16 4.31 3.10
N LEU A 50 -1.51 3.41 2.18
CA LEU A 50 -0.54 2.78 1.27
C LEU A 50 0.07 3.76 0.27
N GLU A 51 -0.68 4.76 -0.17
CA GLU A 51 -0.20 5.83 -1.05
C GLU A 51 0.73 6.80 -0.32
N GLU A 52 0.42 7.15 0.93
CA GLU A 52 1.28 7.97 1.80
C GLU A 52 2.68 7.36 1.96
N VAL A 53 2.76 6.04 2.19
CA VAL A 53 4.04 5.32 2.27
C VAL A 53 4.61 4.88 0.92
N HIS A 54 4.06 5.38 -0.19
CA HIS A 54 4.54 5.16 -1.55
C HIS A 54 4.59 3.68 -2.00
N LEU A 55 3.72 2.84 -1.42
CA LEU A 55 3.57 1.44 -1.85
C LEU A 55 2.54 1.27 -2.96
N VAL A 56 1.56 2.16 -3.02
CA VAL A 56 0.51 2.18 -4.04
C VAL A 56 0.44 3.56 -4.67
N ARG A 57 0.08 3.63 -5.95
CA ARG A 57 -0.25 4.87 -6.63
C ARG A 57 -1.67 4.80 -7.15
N ALA A 58 -2.43 5.86 -6.98
CA ALA A 58 -3.68 6.04 -7.68
C ALA A 58 -3.46 6.66 -9.07
N GLN A 59 -4.22 6.18 -10.05
CA GLN A 59 -4.23 6.66 -11.42
C GLN A 59 -5.48 7.51 -11.65
N ASP A 60 -5.35 8.60 -12.41
CA ASP A 60 -6.47 9.50 -12.72
C ASP A 60 -7.34 8.94 -13.87
N THR A 61 -7.94 7.78 -13.61
CA THR A 61 -8.87 7.09 -14.49
C THR A 61 -10.30 7.23 -13.98
N ARG A 62 -11.29 6.89 -14.81
CA ARG A 62 -12.70 6.85 -14.41
C ARG A 62 -13.27 5.47 -14.73
N PRO A 63 -13.61 4.66 -13.71
CA PRO A 63 -13.35 4.84 -12.26
C PRO A 63 -11.85 4.84 -11.90
N ARG A 64 -11.52 5.36 -10.71
CA ARG A 64 -10.13 5.54 -10.23
C ARG A 64 -9.48 4.18 -9.97
N ARG A 65 -8.34 3.92 -10.61
CA ARG A 65 -7.59 2.67 -10.47
C ARG A 65 -6.36 2.88 -9.60
N TYR A 66 -5.93 1.81 -8.96
CA TYR A 66 -4.75 1.77 -8.11
C TYR A 66 -3.77 0.76 -8.69
N ALA A 67 -2.49 1.00 -8.50
CA ALA A 67 -1.43 0.06 -8.90
C ALA A 67 -0.33 0.03 -7.84
N CYS A 68 0.28 -1.14 -7.64
CA CYS A 68 1.47 -1.25 -6.81
C CYS A 68 2.63 -0.46 -7.44
N VAL A 69 3.34 0.30 -6.61
CA VAL A 69 4.63 0.88 -7.00
C VAL A 69 5.66 -0.24 -7.04
N ASP A 70 6.57 -0.19 -8.02
CA ASP A 70 7.66 -1.17 -8.16
C ASP A 70 8.39 -1.34 -6.80
N PRO A 71 8.56 -2.57 -6.29
CA PRO A 71 9.28 -2.85 -5.06
C PRO A 71 10.65 -2.16 -4.97
N ALA A 72 11.37 -2.01 -6.08
CA ALA A 72 12.64 -1.29 -6.11
C ALA A 72 12.48 0.20 -5.77
N ALA A 73 11.43 0.84 -6.30
CA ALA A 73 11.10 2.24 -6.03
C ALA A 73 10.51 2.44 -4.63
N ALA A 74 9.69 1.49 -4.16
CA ALA A 74 9.14 1.52 -2.81
C ALA A 74 10.20 1.31 -1.72
N LEU A 75 11.19 0.45 -1.97
CA LEU A 75 12.29 0.19 -1.03
C LEU A 75 13.19 1.41 -0.86
N THR A 76 13.41 2.20 -1.91
CA THR A 76 14.13 3.48 -1.83
C THR A 76 13.46 4.44 -0.85
N HIS A 77 12.12 4.57 -0.91
CA HIS A 77 11.37 5.42 0.01
C HIS A 77 11.35 4.89 1.45
N LEU A 78 11.12 3.59 1.64
CA LEU A 78 11.12 3.00 2.99
C LEU A 78 12.50 3.09 3.68
N CYS A 79 13.59 2.99 2.91
CA CYS A 79 14.94 3.21 3.42
C CYS A 79 15.21 4.68 3.76
N SER A 80 14.71 5.65 2.98
CA SER A 80 14.89 7.07 3.29
C SER A 80 14.13 7.47 4.56
N THR A 81 12.90 7.00 4.75
CA THR A 81 12.10 7.36 5.95
C THR A 81 12.76 6.85 7.23
N LYS A 82 13.35 5.65 7.22
CA LYS A 82 14.11 5.13 8.37
C LYS A 82 15.44 5.87 8.62
N GLN A 83 16.08 6.40 7.58
CA GLN A 83 17.29 7.19 7.74
C GLN A 83 17.01 8.56 8.35
N GLU A 84 15.83 9.14 8.10
CA GLU A 84 15.42 10.40 8.74
C GLU A 84 15.09 10.21 10.21
N GLU A 85 14.42 9.12 10.59
CA GLU A 85 14.16 8.78 12.01
C GLU A 85 15.46 8.58 12.82
N LEU A 86 16.49 7.99 12.21
CA LEU A 86 17.82 7.83 12.84
C LEU A 86 18.58 9.16 12.98
N LYS A 87 18.37 10.11 12.05
CA LYS A 87 19.01 11.44 12.11
C LYS A 87 18.34 12.40 13.10
N GLN A 88 17.04 12.24 13.35
CA GLN A 88 16.30 13.05 14.34
C GLN A 88 16.60 12.62 15.80
N ALA A 89 17.15 11.42 15.98
CA ALA A 89 17.55 10.89 17.29
C ALA A 89 19.04 11.09 17.62
N SER A 90 19.76 11.93 16.86
CA SER A 90 21.19 12.27 17.07
C SER A 90 21.36 13.70 17.55
#